data_AF-A0A2H9ZR25-F1
#
_entry.id   AF-A0A2H9ZR25-F1
#
_cell.length_a   1.000
_cell.length_b   1.000
_cell.length_c   1.000
_cell.angle_alpha   90.00
_cell.angle_beta   90.00
_cell.angle_gamma   90.00
#
_symmetry.space_group_name_H-M   'P 1'
#
loop_
_entity.id
_entity.type
_entity.pdbx_description
1 polymer ?
#
loop_
_entity_poly.entity_id
_entity_poly.type
_entity_poly.pdbx_seq_one_letter_code
_entity_poly.pdbx_strand_id
1 'polypeptide(L)'
;MPLTSVQMSEDVWLTCLTHSLTTETEEIMGLLFGDIRVADLNNGNKTALIWGASPQMRSDRRKDRVETNPEQLAAATAQAEISINFFLFVF
;
A
#
# COMPACT_ATOMS: atom_id res chain seq x y z
N MET A 1 -4.77 -18.12 -8.66
CA MET A 1 -6.06 -17.40 -8.75
C MET A 1 -5.83 -15.92 -8.48
N PRO A 2 -6.49 -15.04 -9.26
CA PRO A 2 -6.43 -13.58 -9.10
C PRO A 2 -7.10 -13.15 -7.79
N LEU A 3 -6.92 -11.88 -7.42
CA LEU A 3 -7.60 -11.27 -6.29
C LEU A 3 -9.08 -11.04 -6.64
N THR A 4 -9.99 -11.40 -5.73
CA THR A 4 -11.44 -11.22 -5.95
C THR A 4 -11.89 -9.82 -5.52
N SER A 5 -11.35 -9.30 -4.42
CA SER A 5 -11.74 -8.00 -3.89
C SER A 5 -10.64 -7.32 -3.08
N VAL A 6 -10.74 -6.00 -2.98
CA VAL A 6 -9.86 -5.16 -2.16
C VAL A 6 -10.73 -4.41 -1.16
N GLN A 7 -10.37 -4.46 0.11
CA GLN A 7 -10.97 -3.68 1.18
C GLN A 7 -9.89 -2.77 1.76
N MET A 8 -10.17 -1.46 1.84
CA MET A 8 -9.26 -0.47 2.41
C MET A 8 -9.90 0.21 3.61
N SER A 9 -9.09 0.53 4.62
CA SER A 9 -9.53 1.39 5.73
C SER A 9 -9.75 2.84 5.26
N GLU A 10 -10.61 3.57 5.96
CA GLU A 10 -10.91 4.99 5.67
C GLU A 10 -9.65 5.87 5.78
N ASP A 11 -8.78 5.59 6.76
CA ASP A 11 -7.53 6.32 6.95
C ASP A 11 -6.56 6.17 5.75
N VAL A 12 -6.52 4.96 5.18
CA VAL A 12 -5.73 4.66 3.98
C VAL A 12 -6.29 5.45 2.80
N TRP A 13 -7.62 5.43 2.64
CA TRP A 13 -8.30 6.18 1.59
C TRP A 13 -8.02 7.68 1.67
N LEU A 14 -8.16 8.28 2.86
CA LEU A 14 -7.91 9.70 3.09
C LEU A 14 -6.44 10.06 2.83
N THR A 15 -5.50 9.20 3.24
CA THR A 15 -4.07 9.38 2.99
C THR A 15 -3.78 9.39 1.49
N CYS A 16 -4.33 8.42 0.74
CA CYS A 16 -4.17 8.35 -0.71
C CYS A 16 -4.78 9.58 -1.41
N LEU A 17 -5.98 9.99 -1.01
CA LEU A 17 -6.65 11.15 -1.58
C LEU A 17 -5.85 12.43 -1.31
N THR A 18 -5.43 12.65 -0.06
CA THR A 18 -4.64 13.81 0.32
C THR A 18 -3.33 13.86 -0.47
N HIS A 19 -2.64 12.72 -0.58
CA HIS A 19 -1.41 12.60 -1.37
C HIS A 19 -1.69 12.96 -2.83
N SER A 20 -2.76 12.43 -3.44
CA SER A 20 -3.18 12.71 -4.83
C SER A 20 -3.37 14.19 -5.14
N LEU A 21 -3.77 14.98 -4.14
CA LEU A 21 -4.06 16.41 -4.28
C LEU A 21 -2.86 17.31 -3.93
N THR A 22 -1.71 16.74 -3.55
CA THR A 22 -0.51 17.54 -3.21
C THR A 22 0.12 18.20 -4.44
N THR A 23 -0.09 17.64 -5.63
CA THR A 23 0.49 18.13 -6.89
C THR A 23 -0.44 17.84 -8.05
N GLU A 24 -0.66 18.84 -8.89
CA GLU A 24 -1.46 18.73 -10.11
C GLU A 24 -0.59 18.49 -11.36
N THR A 25 0.72 18.73 -11.25
CA THR A 25 1.65 18.82 -12.39
C THR A 25 2.49 17.56 -12.59
N GLU A 26 2.59 16.71 -11.58
CA GLU A 26 3.40 15.49 -11.59
C GLU A 26 2.60 14.31 -11.07
N GLU A 27 2.76 13.14 -11.69
CA GLU A 27 2.17 11.92 -11.14
C GLU A 27 2.93 11.53 -9.88
N ILE A 28 2.19 11.14 -8.85
CA ILE A 28 2.74 10.68 -7.58
C ILE A 28 2.64 9.16 -7.46
N MET A 29 3.39 8.63 -6.51
CA MET A 29 3.37 7.20 -6.21
C MET A 29 3.35 6.95 -4.71
N GLY A 30 2.94 5.75 -4.33
CA GLY A 30 2.90 5.29 -2.96
C GLY A 30 2.77 3.77 -2.94
N LEU A 31 3.14 3.19 -1.81
CA LEU A 31 3.00 1.77 -1.53
C LEU A 31 1.87 1.56 -0.54
N LEU A 32 1.11 0.47 -0.71
CA LEU A 32 0.04 0.09 0.19
C LEU A 32 0.50 -1.11 1.02
N PHE A 33 0.17 -1.08 2.30
CA PHE A 33 0.43 -2.15 3.25
C PHE A 33 -0.87 -2.85 3.58
N GLY A 34 -0.84 -4.18 3.51
CA GLY A 34 -2.03 -4.98 3.66
C GLY A 34 -1.75 -6.47 3.71
N ASP A 35 -2.76 -7.20 4.15
CA ASP A 35 -2.75 -8.65 4.25
C ASP A 35 -3.72 -9.28 3.26
N ILE A 36 -3.39 -10.47 2.75
CA ILE A 36 -4.28 -11.22 1.88
C ILE A 36 -5.03 -12.23 2.74
N ARG A 37 -6.34 -12.00 2.93
CA ARG A 37 -7.24 -12.94 3.59
C ARG A 37 -7.84 -13.89 2.56
N VAL A 38 -7.74 -15.18 2.83
CA VAL A 38 -8.42 -16.21 2.06
C VAL A 38 -9.71 -16.53 2.80
N ALA A 39 -10.85 -16.13 2.23
CA ALA A 39 -12.13 -16.19 2.93
C ALA A 39 -12.63 -17.63 3.13
N ASP A 40 -12.33 -18.54 2.18
CA ASP A 40 -12.79 -19.93 2.23
C ASP A 40 -11.76 -20.90 1.65
N LEU A 41 -11.54 -22.02 2.33
CA LEU A 41 -10.76 -23.16 1.83
C LEU A 41 -11.39 -23.79 0.56
N ASN A 42 -12.71 -23.64 0.39
CA ASN A 42 -13.47 -24.27 -0.70
C ASN A 42 -13.75 -23.34 -1.89
N ASN A 43 -13.87 -22.03 -1.65
CA ASN A 43 -14.31 -21.06 -2.67
C ASN A 43 -13.17 -20.20 -3.22
N GLY A 44 -11.96 -20.33 -2.68
CA GLY A 44 -10.73 -19.74 -3.24
C GLY A 44 -10.70 -18.21 -3.31
N ASN A 45 -11.68 -17.52 -2.74
CA ASN A 45 -11.78 -16.06 -2.79
C ASN A 45 -10.67 -15.43 -1.95
N LYS A 46 -9.89 -14.58 -2.61
CA LYS A 46 -8.80 -13.81 -2.01
C LYS A 46 -9.23 -12.36 -1.89
N THR A 47 -9.24 -11.85 -0.67
CA THR A 47 -9.53 -10.45 -0.36
C THR A 47 -8.26 -9.80 0.16
N ALA A 48 -7.85 -8.67 -0.42
CA ALA A 48 -6.74 -7.87 0.11
C ALA A 48 -7.31 -6.87 1.12
N LEU A 49 -6.84 -6.92 2.36
CA LEU A 49 -7.15 -5.97 3.40
C LEU A 49 -6.01 -4.97 3.52
N ILE A 50 -6.25 -3.72 3.15
CA ILE A 50 -5.26 -2.65 3.15
C ILE A 50 -5.43 -1.83 4.43
N TRP A 51 -4.41 -1.84 5.27
CA TRP A 51 -4.39 -1.19 6.58
C TRP A 51 -3.41 -0.01 6.64
N GLY A 52 -2.50 0.13 5.66
CA GLY A 52 -1.54 1.22 5.62
C GLY A 52 -1.28 1.76 4.21
N ALA A 53 -0.85 3.01 4.14
CA ALA A 53 -0.32 3.63 2.94
C ALA A 53 0.99 4.36 3.28
N SER A 54 1.96 4.28 2.38
CA SER A 54 3.25 4.97 2.47
C SER A 54 3.48 5.75 1.17
N PRO A 55 3.25 7.07 1.19
CA PRO A 55 3.63 7.96 0.09
C PRO A 55 5.12 7.80 -0.24
N GLN A 56 5.44 7.64 -1.53
CA GLN A 56 6.82 7.47 -1.99
C GLN A 56 7.22 8.66 -2.88
N MET A 57 8.44 9.16 -2.69
CA MET A 57 9.01 10.16 -3.57
C MET A 57 9.54 9.49 -4.85
N ARG A 58 9.23 10.08 -6.02
CA ARG A 58 9.74 9.59 -7.30
C ARG A 58 11.23 9.89 -7.44
N SER A 59 12.00 8.87 -7.82
CA SER A 59 13.39 9.01 -8.24
C SER A 59 13.50 9.49 -9.70
N ASP A 60 12.61 9.03 -10.58
CA ASP A 60 12.50 9.46 -11.97
C ASP A 60 11.15 10.16 -12.21
N ARG A 61 11.20 11.42 -12.67
CA ARG A 61 10.03 12.28 -12.97
C ARG A 61 9.62 12.27 -14.45
N ARG A 62 10.21 11.39 -15.27
CA ARG A 62 9.78 11.24 -16.66
C ARG A 62 8.32 10.79 -16.72
N LYS A 63 7.56 11.41 -17.64
CA LYS A 63 6.16 11.08 -17.87
C LYS A 63 5.99 9.58 -18.16
N ASP A 64 4.97 8.96 -17.56
CA ASP A 64 4.60 7.55 -17.69
C ASP A 64 5.61 6.53 -17.11
N ARG A 65 6.74 6.96 -16.54
CA ARG A 65 7.75 6.09 -15.90
C ARG A 65 7.65 6.15 -14.38
N VAL A 66 6.66 5.47 -13.82
CA VAL A 66 6.46 5.33 -12.36
C VAL A 66 7.02 3.99 -11.89
N GLU A 67 8.29 3.98 -11.49
CA GLU A 67 8.99 2.77 -11.02
C GLU A 67 9.41 2.92 -9.56
N THR A 68 9.28 1.83 -8.79
CA THR A 68 9.77 1.76 -7.41
C THR A 68 11.20 1.21 -7.40
N ASN A 69 12.14 1.96 -6.83
CA ASN A 69 13.51 1.46 -6.65
C ASN A 69 13.51 0.30 -5.63
N PRO A 70 14.28 -0.79 -5.83
CA PRO A 70 14.44 -1.84 -4.83
C PRO A 70 14.79 -1.33 -3.42
N GLU A 71 15.53 -0.22 -3.29
CA GLU A 71 15.83 0.38 -1.98
C GLU A 71 14.59 0.95 -1.28
N GLN A 72 13.69 1.60 -2.05
CA GLN A 72 12.43 2.12 -1.53
C GLN A 72 11.49 0.99 -1.15
N LEU A 73 11.51 -0.11 -1.91
CA LEU A 73 10.76 -1.32 -1.57
C LEU A 73 11.29 -1.94 -0.27
N ALA A 74 12.61 -2.04 -0.09
CA ALA A 74 13.20 -2.56 1.14
C ALA A 74 12.88 -1.69 2.36
N ALA A 75 12.95 -0.36 2.22
CA ALA A 75 12.58 0.57 3.29
C ALA A 75 11.09 0.47 3.66
N ALA A 76 10.21 0.34 2.67
CA ALA A 76 8.79 0.16 2.89
C ALA A 76 8.45 -1.17 3.56
N THR A 77 9.16 -2.25 3.22
CA THR A 77 9.03 -3.55 3.91
C THR A 77 9.43 -3.43 5.38
N ALA A 78 10.56 -2.79 5.68
CA ALA A 78 10.97 -2.55 7.06
C ALA A 78 9.94 -1.72 7.85
N GLN A 79 9.34 -0.71 7.20
CA GLN A 79 8.24 0.07 7.79
C GLN A 79 7.02 -0.80 8.09
N ALA A 80 6.62 -1.67 7.16
CA ALA A 80 5.49 -2.57 7.35
C ALA A 80 5.73 -3.55 8.51
N GLU A 81 6.93 -4.10 8.65
CA GLU A 81 7.30 -4.98 9.77
C GLU A 81 7.22 -4.26 11.12
N ILE A 82 7.68 -3.01 11.20
CA ILE A 82 7.59 -2.22 12.44
C ILE A 82 6.13 -1.94 12.79
N SER A 83 5.29 -1.59 11.80
CA SER A 83 3.86 -1.35 12.03
C SER A 83 3.13 -2.60 12.52
N ILE A 84 3.45 -3.78 11.97
CA ILE A 84 2.90 -5.06 12.42
C ILE A 84 3.33 -5.36 13.86
N ASN A 85 4.62 -5.21 14.18
CA ASN A 85 5.12 -5.45 15.53
C ASN A 85 4.51 -4.51 16.57
N PHE A 86 4.31 -3.24 16.22
CA PHE A 86 3.62 -2.28 17.08
C PHE A 86 2.16 -2.67 17.31
N PHE A 87 1.45 -3.11 16.26
CA PHE A 87 0.08 -3.58 16.38
C PHE A 87 -0.03 -4.85 17.24
N LEU A 88 0.96 -5.75 17.19
CA LEU A 88 0.99 -6.99 17.95
C LEU A 88 1.41 -6.84 19.43
N PHE A 89 2.08 -5.73 19.78
CA PHE A 89 2.52 -5.45 21.15
C PHE A 89 1.55 -4.55 21.94
N VAL A 90 0.62 -3.89 21.25
CA VAL A 90 -0.35 -2.95 21.82
C VAL A 90 -1.74 -3.59 22.00
N PHE A 91 -1.98 -4.78 21.42
CA PHE A 91 -3.14 -5.64 21.68
C PHE A 91 -2.71 -6.92 22.42
#